data_AF-A0A945Y9P1-F1
#
_entry.id   AF-A0A945Y9P1-F1
#
_cell.length_a   1.000
_cell.length_b   1.000
_cell.length_c   1.000
_cell.angle_alpha   90.00
_cell.angle_beta   90.00
_cell.angle_gamma   90.00
#
_symmetry.space_group_name_H-M   'P 1'
#
loop_
_entity.id
_entity.type
_entity.pdbx_description
1 polymer ?
#
loop_
_entity_poly.entity_id
_entity_poly.type
_entity_poly.pdbx_seq_one_letter_code
_entity_poly.pdbx_strand_id
1 'polypeptide(L)'
;MNWRDKALSYGLDPEEVPRVYDRYTMHRSYNEKMDAAVLPIANWYKWYRIEKLSEGHAMTQAPAEGCSVTEASPGQIPTGPLATEAQFLELLELYGQR
;
A
#
# COMPACT_ATOMS: atom_id res chain seq x y z
N MET A 1 19.91 -6.51 8.29
CA MET A 1 18.54 -6.90 8.70
C MET A 1 17.74 -7.14 7.45
N ASN A 2 17.09 -8.29 7.29
CA ASN A 2 16.25 -8.53 6.11
C ASN A 2 14.96 -7.69 6.20
N TRP A 3 14.27 -7.49 5.08
CA TRP A 3 13.04 -6.68 5.03
C TRP A 3 11.93 -7.25 5.93
N ARG A 4 11.87 -8.57 6.12
CA ARG A 4 10.83 -9.24 6.92
C ARG A 4 11.00 -8.95 8.42
N ASP A 5 12.21 -9.08 8.94
CA ASP A 5 12.56 -8.72 10.33
C ASP A 5 12.34 -7.22 10.56
N LYS A 6 12.60 -6.41 9.55
CA LYS A 6 12.39 -4.96 9.59
C LYS A 6 10.92 -4.58 9.64
N ALA A 7 10.08 -5.23 8.86
CA ALA A 7 8.63 -5.06 8.91
C ALA A 7 8.08 -5.40 10.31
N LEU A 8 8.52 -6.53 10.89
CA LEU A 8 8.15 -6.91 12.25
C LEU A 8 8.62 -5.89 13.28
N SER A 9 9.83 -5.34 13.15
CA SER A 9 10.34 -4.29 14.05
C SER A 9 9.54 -2.98 14.00
N TYR A 10 8.84 -2.73 12.89
CA TYR A 10 7.93 -1.59 12.71
C TYR A 10 6.50 -1.89 13.13
N GLY A 11 6.20 -3.12 13.57
CA GLY A 11 4.83 -3.53 13.89
C GLY A 11 3.94 -3.72 12.66
N LEU A 12 4.53 -3.94 11.48
CA LEU A 12 3.82 -4.19 10.23
C LEU A 12 3.66 -5.69 9.95
N ASP A 13 2.59 -6.04 9.25
CA ASP A 13 2.43 -7.35 8.63
C ASP A 13 3.43 -7.49 7.47
N PRO A 14 4.42 -8.41 7.54
CA PRO A 14 5.36 -8.58 6.45
C PRO A 14 4.70 -9.03 5.14
N GLU A 15 3.49 -9.58 5.15
CA GLU A 15 2.76 -9.94 3.93
C GLU A 15 2.22 -8.72 3.17
N GLU A 16 2.17 -7.54 3.80
CA GLU A 16 1.75 -6.30 3.14
C GLU A 16 2.80 -5.78 2.14
N VAL A 17 4.08 -5.90 2.48
CA VAL A 17 5.22 -5.47 1.64
C VAL A 17 5.19 -6.12 0.24
N PRO A 18 5.09 -7.47 0.09
CA PRO A 18 4.94 -8.11 -1.20
C PRO A 18 3.75 -7.59 -2.00
N ARG A 19 2.58 -7.47 -1.36
CA ARG A 19 1.34 -7.07 -2.05
C ARG A 19 1.42 -5.66 -2.61
N VAL A 20 2.02 -4.72 -1.86
CA VAL A 20 2.22 -3.35 -2.31
C VAL A 20 3.30 -3.29 -3.40
N TYR A 21 4.39 -4.06 -3.25
CA TYR A 21 5.42 -4.14 -4.28
C TYR A 21 4.91 -4.74 -5.58
N ASP A 22 4.05 -5.76 -5.52
CA ASP A 22 3.44 -6.36 -6.72
C ASP A 22 2.61 -5.32 -7.50
N ARG A 23 1.86 -4.46 -6.80
CA ARG A 23 1.16 -3.32 -7.45
C ARG A 23 2.14 -2.37 -8.14
N TYR A 24 3.29 -2.09 -7.54
CA TYR A 24 4.35 -1.31 -8.18
C TYR A 24 4.86 -1.99 -9.45
N THR A 25 5.15 -3.30 -9.39
CA THR A 25 5.64 -4.05 -10.56
C THR A 25 4.61 -4.09 -11.69
N MET A 26 3.32 -4.23 -11.37
CA MET A 26 2.23 -4.18 -12.34
C MET A 26 2.14 -2.80 -13.00
N HIS A 27 2.14 -1.73 -12.19
CA HIS A 27 2.12 -0.35 -12.69
C HIS A 27 3.32 -0.08 -13.61
N ARG A 28 4.53 -0.45 -13.17
CA ARG A 28 5.75 -0.31 -13.94
C ARG A 28 5.67 -1.06 -15.26
N SER A 29 5.34 -2.36 -15.22
CA SER A 29 5.25 -3.20 -16.42
C SER A 29 4.21 -2.70 -17.42
N TYR A 30 3.09 -2.17 -16.94
CA TYR A 30 2.08 -1.56 -17.79
C TYR A 30 2.61 -0.32 -18.50
N ASN A 31 3.26 0.60 -17.77
CA ASN A 31 3.79 1.82 -18.36
C ASN A 31 4.95 1.53 -19.33
N GLU A 32 5.83 0.58 -19.00
CA GLU A 32 6.90 0.13 -19.91
C GLU A 32 6.33 -0.41 -21.23
N LYS A 33 5.24 -1.18 -21.20
CA LYS A 33 4.56 -1.69 -22.41
C LYS A 33 3.92 -0.58 -23.25
N MET A 34 3.53 0.52 -22.63
CA MET A 34 2.86 1.65 -23.28
C MET A 34 3.84 2.74 -23.74
N ASP A 35 5.16 2.51 -23.58
CA ASP A 35 6.20 3.53 -23.78
C ASP A 35 5.92 4.83 -22.98
N ALA A 36 5.33 4.65 -21.79
CA ALA A 36 4.93 5.73 -20.90
C ALA A 36 5.96 5.90 -19.76
N ALA A 37 5.91 7.05 -19.11
CA ALA A 37 6.82 7.36 -18.00
C ALA A 37 6.63 6.38 -16.82
N VAL A 38 7.72 5.75 -16.41
CA VAL A 38 7.77 4.90 -15.21
C VAL A 38 8.17 5.74 -14.01
N LEU A 39 7.32 5.77 -12.99
CA LEU A 39 7.65 6.44 -11.73
C LEU A 39 8.67 5.61 -10.92
N PRO A 40 9.71 6.26 -10.35
CA PRO A 40 10.53 5.64 -9.31
C PRO A 40 9.67 5.21 -8.12
N ILE A 41 10.08 4.15 -7.42
CA ILE A 41 9.28 3.53 -6.35
C ILE A 41 8.84 4.52 -5.26
N ALA A 42 9.68 5.47 -4.89
CA ALA A 42 9.34 6.53 -3.93
C ALA A 42 8.20 7.43 -4.42
N ASN A 43 8.26 7.89 -5.68
CA ASN A 43 7.22 8.73 -6.26
C ASN A 43 5.92 7.96 -6.47
N TRP A 44 6.04 6.71 -6.93
CA TRP A 44 4.89 5.82 -7.08
C TRP A 44 4.22 5.53 -5.73
N TYR A 45 5.00 5.27 -4.68
CA TYR A 45 4.46 4.96 -3.35
C TYR A 45 3.72 6.17 -2.76
N LYS A 46 4.27 7.38 -2.93
CA LYS A 46 3.59 8.61 -2.53
C LYS A 46 2.25 8.80 -3.24
N TRP A 47 2.22 8.61 -4.56
CA TRP A 47 0.97 8.62 -5.33
C TRP A 47 -0.02 7.55 -4.86
N TYR A 48 0.44 6.30 -4.70
CA TYR A 48 -0.36 5.18 -4.21
C TYR A 48 -1.01 5.46 -2.85
N ARG A 49 -0.28 6.06 -1.90
CA ARG A 49 -0.85 6.46 -0.60
C ARG A 49 -1.94 7.51 -0.74
N ILE A 50 -1.75 8.51 -1.60
CA ILE A 50 -2.76 9.55 -1.85
C ILE A 50 -4.02 8.92 -2.45
N GLU A 51 -3.89 8.05 -3.44
CA GLU A 51 -5.03 7.32 -4.04
C GLU A 51 -5.76 6.47 -2.99
N LYS A 52 -5.04 5.72 -2.15
CA LYS A 52 -5.67 4.90 -1.09
C LYS A 52 -6.35 5.71 0.01
N LEU A 53 -5.78 6.85 0.39
CA LEU A 53 -6.45 7.78 1.31
C LEU A 53 -7.70 8.41 0.67
N SER A 54 -7.68 8.63 -0.65
CA SER A 54 -8.79 9.18 -1.41
C SER A 54 -9.91 8.15 -1.61
N GLU A 55 -9.58 6.89 -1.92
CA GLU A 55 -10.52 5.76 -1.92
C GLU A 55 -11.15 5.56 -0.53
N GLY A 56 -10.35 5.60 0.54
CA GLY A 56 -10.85 5.51 1.92
C GLY A 56 -11.78 6.66 2.30
N HIS A 57 -11.48 7.90 1.87
CA HIS A 57 -12.39 9.04 2.03
C HIS A 57 -13.65 8.89 1.16
N ALA A 58 -13.54 8.36 -0.06
CA ALA A 58 -14.70 8.08 -0.91
C ALA A 58 -15.63 7.02 -0.28
N MET A 59 -15.09 6.04 0.45
CA MET A 59 -15.86 5.06 1.22
C MET A 59 -16.43 5.58 2.54
N THR A 60 -16.10 6.81 2.99
CA THR A 60 -16.77 7.43 4.16
C THR A 60 -18.13 8.03 3.83
N GLN A 61 -18.50 8.11 2.55
CA GLN A 61 -19.91 8.23 2.19
C GLN A 61 -20.53 6.83 2.19
N ALA A 62 -21.48 6.63 3.10
CA ALA A 62 -22.25 5.39 3.17
C ALA A 62 -22.80 5.05 1.77
N PRO A 63 -22.76 3.78 1.33
CA PRO A 63 -23.50 3.37 0.15
C PRO A 63 -24.97 3.73 0.38
N ALA A 64 -25.59 4.46 -0.55
CA ALA A 64 -27.04 4.57 -0.59
C ALA A 64 -27.61 3.14 -0.59
N GLU A 65 -28.53 2.92 0.35
CA GLU A 65 -29.11 1.66 0.79
C GLU A 65 -29.12 0.53 -0.26
N GLY A 66 -28.52 -0.61 0.09
CA GLY A 66 -28.86 -1.90 -0.50
C GLY A 66 -27.73 -2.64 -1.22
N CYS A 67 -26.75 -3.14 -0.48
CA CYS A 67 -26.10 -4.42 -0.80
C CYS A 67 -25.53 -5.02 0.48
N SER A 68 -26.06 -6.17 0.88
CA SER A 68 -25.57 -6.97 2.00
C SER A 68 -24.17 -7.48 1.66
N VAL A 69 -23.15 -6.92 2.30
CA VAL A 69 -21.82 -7.52 2.36
C VAL A 69 -21.51 -7.71 3.84
N THR A 70 -21.28 -8.97 4.18
CA THR A 70 -20.92 -9.47 5.50
C THR A 70 -19.84 -8.64 6.17
N GLU A 71 -20.09 -8.40 7.46
CA GLU A 71 -19.36 -7.63 8.46
C GLU A 71 -17.83 -7.69 8.35
N ALA A 72 -17.24 -6.65 7.76
CA ALA A 72 -16.01 -6.07 8.29
C ALA A 72 -16.38 -4.68 8.79
N SER A 73 -16.29 -4.47 10.11
CA SER A 73 -16.69 -3.20 10.72
C SER A 73 -15.96 -2.02 10.06
N PRO A 74 -16.69 -1.02 9.52
CA PRO A 74 -16.07 0.20 9.04
C PRO A 74 -15.50 0.93 10.25
N GLY A 75 -14.17 1.04 10.34
CA GLY A 75 -13.51 1.81 11.40
C GLY A 75 -12.49 1.08 12.25
N GLN A 76 -12.10 -0.16 11.94
CA GLN A 76 -10.88 -0.73 12.53
C GLN A 76 -9.64 -0.07 11.92
N ILE A 77 -9.28 1.10 12.46
CA ILE A 77 -7.96 1.71 12.31
C ILE A 77 -7.00 0.84 13.14
N PRO A 78 -5.97 0.21 12.55
CA PRO A 78 -5.03 -0.61 13.30
C PRO A 78 -4.41 0.19 14.45
N THR A 79 -4.56 -0.30 15.69
CA THR A 79 -4.07 0.32 16.93
C THR A 79 -2.62 -0.09 17.25
N GLY A 80 -1.79 -0.26 16.23
CA GLY A 80 -0.33 -0.31 16.33
C GLY A 80 0.27 0.99 15.79
N PRO A 81 1.57 1.28 16.01
CA PRO A 81 2.21 2.38 15.30
C PRO A 81 2.08 2.10 13.80
N LEU A 82 1.17 2.82 13.13
CA LEU A 82 1.08 2.83 11.68
C LEU A 82 2.46 3.25 11.20
N ALA A 83 3.18 2.34 10.54
CA ALA A 83 4.49 2.68 10.03
C ALA A 83 4.42 3.97 9.22
N THR A 84 5.38 4.83 9.45
CA THR A 84 5.47 6.09 8.72
C THR A 84 5.69 5.80 7.23
N GLU A 85 5.37 6.79 6.38
CA GLU A 85 5.67 6.70 4.94
C GLU A 85 7.10 6.25 4.67
N ALA A 86 8.06 6.83 5.40
CA ALA A 86 9.47 6.54 5.26
C ALA A 86 9.81 5.10 5.65
N GLN A 87 9.22 4.60 6.75
CA GLN A 87 9.42 3.22 7.20
C GLN A 87 8.92 2.21 6.17
N PHE A 88 7.73 2.43 5.60
CA PHE A 88 7.19 1.51 4.60
C PHE A 88 7.89 1.62 3.25
N LEU A 89 8.29 2.84 2.84
CA LEU A 89 9.11 3.03 1.64
C LEU A 89 10.44 2.29 1.74
N GLU A 90 11.11 2.36 2.89
CA GLU A 90 12.34 1.62 3.13
C GLU A 90 12.14 0.10 2.98
N LEU A 91 11.02 -0.44 3.46
CA LEU A 91 10.70 -1.85 3.28
C LEU A 91 10.50 -2.22 1.80
N LEU A 92 9.85 -1.36 1.01
CA LEU A 92 9.67 -1.57 -0.42
C LEU A 92 11.00 -1.55 -1.18
N GLU A 93 11.91 -0.65 -0.81
CA GLU A 93 13.25 -0.56 -1.39
C GLU A 93 14.08 -1.80 -1.05
N LEU A 94 14.08 -2.23 0.22
CA LEU A 94 14.77 -3.44 0.66
C LEU A 94 14.20 -4.70 0.00
N TYR A 95 12.88 -4.79 -0.15
CA TYR A 95 12.23 -5.90 -0.83
C TYR A 95 12.59 -5.96 -2.32
N GLY A 96 12.77 -4.81 -2.98
CA GLY A 96 13.19 -4.75 -4.38
C GLY A 96 14.64 -5.13 -4.65
N GLN A 97 15.47 -5.27 -3.62
CA GLN A 97 16.89 -5.62 -3.71
C GLN A 97 17.18 -7.10 -3.43
N ARG A 98 16.15 -7.90 -3.10
CA ARG A 98 16.28 -9.31 -2.75
C ARG A 98 16.52 -10.23 -3.94
#